data_AF-A0A1T4XJQ1-F1
#
_entry.id   AF-A0A1T4XJQ1-F1
#
_cell.length_a   1.000
_cell.length_b   1.000
_cell.length_c   1.000
_cell.angle_alpha   90.00
_cell.angle_beta   90.00
_cell.angle_gamma   90.00
#
_symmetry.space_group_name_H-M   'P 1'
#
loop_
_entity.id
_entity.type
_entity.pdbx_description
1 polymer ?
#
loop_
_entity_poly.entity_id
_entity_poly.type
_entity_poly.pdbx_seq_one_letter_code
_entity_poly.pdbx_strand_id
1 'polypeptide(L)'
;MLKKLKYFIYVALLFILFYLINNEILDISVIKNNHFNLITVNSIFAGFLFTSLGVIMSLYSNELLVKLERTSIMNDIYVDIFTGIVFSVISIIISVANSFISIDNITNNNLKYFFSNIMLVLELYFLLVAILQFIISVNDTRFIIKTVRLNLKKHFPSKENINKTLDKIK
;
A
#
# COMPACT_ATOMS: atom_id res chain seq x y z
N MET A 1 17.40 -11.74 0.04
CA MET A 1 17.84 -10.89 1.17
C MET A 1 16.82 -9.80 1.49
N LEU A 2 16.34 -9.03 0.50
CA LEU A 2 15.31 -8.00 0.67
C LEU A 2 13.99 -8.49 1.28
N LYS A 3 13.49 -9.67 0.89
CA LYS A 3 12.25 -10.25 1.46
C LYS A 3 12.36 -10.51 2.97
N LYS A 4 13.49 -11.08 3.43
CA LYS A 4 13.75 -11.32 4.86
C LYS A 4 13.82 -10.01 5.66
N LEU A 5 14.39 -8.95 5.07
CA LEU A 5 14.43 -7.62 5.68
C LEU A 5 13.03 -7.01 5.81
N LYS A 6 12.17 -7.16 4.79
CA LYS A 6 10.76 -6.70 4.86
C LYS A 6 9.99 -7.37 6.00
N TYR A 7 10.09 -8.70 6.13
CA TYR A 7 9.46 -9.42 7.24
C TYR A 7 10.00 -8.96 8.60
N PHE A 8 11.32 -8.72 8.70
CA PHE A 8 11.91 -8.18 9.92
C PHE A 8 11.33 -6.80 10.26
N ILE A 9 11.16 -5.90 9.27
CA ILE A 9 10.54 -4.59 9.47
C ILE A 9 9.10 -4.73 9.97
N TYR A 10 8.31 -5.65 9.40
CA TYR A 10 6.92 -5.87 9.83
C TYR A 10 6.85 -6.36 11.29
N VAL A 11 7.69 -7.33 11.65
CA VAL A 11 7.76 -7.83 13.02
C VAL A 11 8.24 -6.74 13.97
N ALA A 12 9.29 -6.00 13.61
CA ALA A 12 9.80 -4.89 14.42
C ALA A 12 8.73 -3.80 14.63
N LEU A 13 7.95 -3.46 13.59
CA LEU A 13 6.86 -2.50 13.67
C LEU A 13 5.80 -2.94 14.68
N LEU A 14 5.43 -4.23 14.69
CA LEU A 14 4.48 -4.78 15.67
C LEU A 14 5.00 -4.63 17.12
N PHE A 15 6.27 -4.96 17.35
CA PHE A 15 6.89 -4.82 18.68
C PHE A 15 7.00 -3.36 19.11
N ILE A 16 7.35 -2.46 18.21
CA ILE A 16 7.38 -1.01 18.48
C ILE A 16 5.99 -0.53 18.88
N LEU A 17 4.95 -0.93 18.15
CA LEU A 17 3.58 -0.51 18.43
C LEU A 17 3.11 -1.00 19.82
N PHE A 18 3.41 -2.25 20.15
CA PHE A 18 3.13 -2.82 21.46
C PHE A 18 3.87 -2.09 22.59
N TYR A 19 5.15 -1.74 22.37
CA TYR A 19 5.94 -0.95 23.31
C TYR A 19 5.37 0.46 23.51
N LEU A 20 4.98 1.15 22.44
CA LEU A 20 4.43 2.50 22.51
C LEU A 20 3.11 2.55 23.29
N ILE A 21 2.26 1.53 23.10
CA ILE A 21 0.97 1.42 23.80
C ILE A 21 1.17 1.10 25.28
N ASN A 22 2.01 0.13 25.62
CA ASN A 22 2.20 -0.29 27.02
C ASN A 22 2.87 0.77 27.88
N ASN A 23 3.68 1.65 27.28
CA ASN A 23 4.30 2.76 27.99
C ASN A 23 3.47 4.05 27.94
N GLU A 24 2.20 3.97 27.50
CA GLU A 24 1.28 5.11 27.40
C GLU A 24 1.81 6.28 26.54
N ILE A 25 2.82 6.03 25.71
CA ILE A 25 3.36 7.02 24.75
C ILE A 25 2.32 7.32 23.68
N LEU A 26 1.51 6.31 23.35
CA LEU A 26 0.47 6.38 22.35
C LEU A 26 -0.87 6.01 23.02
N ASP A 27 -1.73 7.02 23.16
CA ASP A 27 -3.00 6.91 23.87
C ASP A 27 -4.07 6.24 22.99
N ILE A 28 -4.51 5.05 23.43
CA ILE A 28 -5.57 4.27 22.78
C ILE A 28 -6.88 5.05 22.68
N SER A 29 -7.18 5.93 23.65
CA SER A 29 -8.42 6.71 23.66
C SER A 29 -8.50 7.67 22.47
N VAL A 30 -7.39 8.30 22.10
CA VAL A 30 -7.29 9.20 20.94
C VAL A 30 -7.55 8.43 19.65
N ILE A 31 -7.02 7.21 19.54
CA ILE A 31 -7.22 6.34 18.37
C ILE A 31 -8.68 5.94 18.26
N LYS A 32 -9.28 5.52 19.37
CA LYS A 32 -10.68 5.11 19.41
C LYS A 32 -11.62 6.27 19.04
N ASN A 33 -11.31 7.48 19.49
CA ASN A 33 -12.07 8.68 19.11
C ASN A 33 -11.94 9.03 17.62
N ASN A 34 -10.83 8.63 16.98
CA ASN A 34 -10.54 8.87 15.56
C ASN A 34 -10.75 7.63 14.69
N HIS A 35 -11.46 6.63 15.17
CA HIS A 35 -11.63 5.32 14.52
C HIS A 35 -12.09 5.43 13.05
N PHE A 36 -13.14 6.21 12.79
CA PHE A 36 -13.63 6.43 11.42
C PHE A 36 -12.62 7.16 10.53
N ASN A 37 -11.84 8.10 11.09
CA ASN A 37 -10.80 8.80 10.32
C ASN A 37 -9.72 7.80 9.88
N LEU A 38 -9.37 6.81 10.72
CA LEU A 38 -8.41 5.76 10.36
C LEU A 38 -8.95 4.87 9.23
N ILE A 39 -10.23 4.49 9.28
CA ILE A 39 -10.89 3.76 8.17
C ILE A 39 -10.81 4.56 6.86
N THR A 40 -11.13 5.86 6.91
CA THR A 40 -11.12 6.73 5.74
C THR A 40 -9.72 6.85 5.16
N VAL A 41 -8.71 7.14 5.99
CA VAL A 41 -7.31 7.21 5.57
C VAL A 41 -6.86 5.88 4.96
N ASN A 42 -7.23 4.75 5.57
CA ASN A 42 -6.87 3.43 5.05
C ASN A 42 -7.50 3.16 3.68
N SER A 43 -8.77 3.51 3.50
CA SER A 43 -9.50 3.36 2.23
C SER A 43 -8.87 4.19 1.11
N ILE A 44 -8.35 5.38 1.42
CA ILE A 44 -7.59 6.20 0.49
C ILE A 44 -6.31 5.48 0.03
N PHE A 45 -5.55 4.88 0.96
CA PHE A 45 -4.35 4.12 0.61
C PHE A 45 -4.66 2.88 -0.24
N ALA A 46 -5.70 2.12 0.09
CA ALA A 46 -6.18 1.02 -0.77
C ALA A 46 -6.50 1.50 -2.20
N GLY A 47 -7.22 2.62 -2.33
CA GLY A 47 -7.56 3.19 -3.63
C GLY A 47 -6.33 3.58 -4.45
N PHE A 48 -5.32 4.18 -3.82
CA PHE A 48 -4.07 4.53 -4.50
C PHE A 48 -3.23 3.31 -4.90
N LEU A 49 -3.19 2.28 -4.06
CA LEU A 49 -2.52 1.02 -4.38
C LEU A 49 -3.21 0.32 -5.56
N PHE A 50 -4.55 0.29 -5.58
CA PHE A 50 -5.31 -0.26 -6.71
C PHE A 50 -5.09 0.54 -8.00
N THR A 51 -5.02 1.86 -7.90
CA THR A 51 -4.69 2.73 -9.04
C THR A 51 -3.27 2.46 -9.56
N SER A 52 -2.30 2.30 -8.67
CA SER A 52 -0.91 1.97 -9.02
C SER A 52 -0.83 0.62 -9.74
N LEU A 53 -1.58 -0.37 -9.27
CA LEU A 53 -1.72 -1.67 -9.92
C LEU A 53 -2.31 -1.53 -11.33
N GLY A 54 -3.40 -0.75 -11.47
CA GLY A 54 -4.06 -0.47 -12.75
C GLY A 54 -3.13 0.20 -13.75
N VAL A 55 -2.34 1.19 -13.33
CA VAL A 55 -1.31 1.83 -14.17
C VAL A 55 -0.31 0.81 -14.68
N ILE A 56 0.25 -0.02 -13.80
CA ILE A 56 1.23 -1.05 -14.21
C ILE A 56 0.59 -2.04 -15.18
N MET A 57 -0.64 -2.49 -14.91
CA MET A 57 -1.37 -3.42 -15.77
C MET A 57 -1.67 -2.83 -17.15
N SER A 58 -2.03 -1.54 -17.23
CA SER A 58 -2.25 -0.85 -18.50
C SER A 58 -1.01 -0.79 -19.40
N LEU A 59 0.18 -0.92 -18.81
CA LEU A 59 1.45 -0.86 -19.50
C LEU A 59 1.99 -2.25 -19.87
N TYR A 60 1.29 -3.32 -19.50
CA TYR A 60 1.74 -4.71 -19.66
C TYR A 60 2.09 -5.08 -21.12
N SER A 61 1.42 -4.47 -22.11
CA SER A 61 1.71 -4.68 -23.53
C SER A 61 3.06 -4.10 -24.00
N ASN A 62 3.78 -3.37 -23.14
CA ASN A 62 5.08 -2.81 -23.50
C ASN A 62 6.16 -3.89 -23.53
N GLU A 63 6.89 -4.01 -24.64
CA GLU A 63 7.96 -5.02 -24.82
C GLU A 63 9.04 -4.99 -23.72
N LEU A 64 9.36 -3.82 -23.15
CA LEU A 64 10.31 -3.76 -22.03
C LEU A 64 9.72 -4.31 -20.73
N LEU A 65 8.41 -4.18 -20.53
CA LEU A 65 7.74 -4.75 -19.37
C LEU A 65 7.61 -6.26 -19.47
N VAL A 66 7.33 -6.79 -20.67
CA VAL A 66 7.40 -8.24 -20.93
C VAL A 66 8.80 -8.79 -20.67
N LYS A 67 9.86 -8.03 -21.01
CA LYS A 67 11.25 -8.41 -20.67
C LYS A 67 11.54 -8.33 -19.18
N LEU A 68 10.99 -7.33 -18.48
CA LEU A 68 11.10 -7.22 -17.02
C LEU A 68 10.28 -8.27 -16.27
N GLU A 69 9.21 -8.77 -16.85
CA GLU A 69 8.41 -9.87 -16.30
C GLU A 69 9.12 -11.22 -16.42
N ARG A 70 9.97 -11.39 -17.43
CA ARG A 70 10.94 -12.50 -17.47
C ARG A 70 12.01 -12.39 -16.37
N THR A 71 12.02 -11.29 -15.61
CA THR A 71 12.78 -11.14 -14.37
C THR A 71 11.84 -11.18 -13.17
N SER A 72 12.36 -11.42 -11.96
CA SER A 72 11.53 -11.40 -10.75
C SER A 72 11.05 -10.00 -10.35
N ILE A 73 11.53 -8.94 -10.99
CA ILE A 73 11.28 -7.54 -10.59
C ILE A 73 9.79 -7.20 -10.70
N MET A 74 9.16 -7.50 -11.84
CA MET A 74 7.76 -7.14 -12.06
C MET A 74 6.85 -7.91 -11.11
N ASN A 75 7.14 -9.20 -10.89
CA ASN A 75 6.42 -10.02 -9.93
C ASN A 75 6.56 -9.50 -8.49
N ASP A 76 7.76 -9.07 -8.09
CA ASP A 76 7.98 -8.48 -6.76
C ASP A 76 7.17 -7.18 -6.58
N ILE A 77 7.11 -6.32 -7.60
CA ILE A 77 6.28 -5.10 -7.59
C ILE A 77 4.79 -5.44 -7.43
N TYR A 78 4.28 -6.39 -8.23
CA TYR A 78 2.89 -6.83 -8.13
C TYR A 78 2.56 -7.38 -6.73
N VAL A 79 3.45 -8.22 -6.20
CA VAL A 79 3.28 -8.79 -4.86
C VAL A 79 3.29 -7.70 -3.79
N ASP A 80 4.16 -6.70 -3.87
CA ASP A 80 4.23 -5.61 -2.90
C ASP A 80 2.94 -4.77 -2.88
N ILE A 81 2.46 -4.39 -4.07
CA ILE A 81 1.21 -3.62 -4.21
C ILE A 81 0.03 -4.43 -3.69
N PHE A 82 -0.08 -5.69 -4.11
CA PHE A 82 -1.17 -6.57 -3.69
C PHE A 82 -1.15 -6.83 -2.19
N THR A 83 0.04 -7.02 -1.61
CA THR A 83 0.22 -7.17 -0.15
C THR A 83 -0.27 -5.92 0.60
N GLY A 84 0.03 -4.73 0.10
CA GLY A 84 -0.49 -3.48 0.67
C GLY A 84 -2.02 -3.41 0.62
N ILE A 85 -2.63 -3.80 -0.50
CA ILE A 85 -4.10 -3.83 -0.66
C ILE A 85 -4.71 -4.80 0.35
N VAL A 86 -4.17 -6.01 0.45
CA VAL A 86 -4.67 -7.04 1.38
C VAL A 86 -4.58 -6.55 2.83
N PHE A 87 -3.46 -5.97 3.26
CA PHE A 87 -3.36 -5.43 4.61
C PHE A 87 -4.31 -4.26 4.87
N SER A 88 -4.51 -3.38 3.88
CA SER A 88 -5.49 -2.31 3.98
C SER A 88 -6.90 -2.86 4.18
N VAL A 89 -7.32 -3.84 3.36
CA VAL A 89 -8.63 -4.49 3.46
C VAL A 89 -8.81 -5.20 4.81
N ILE A 90 -7.79 -5.94 5.27
CA ILE A 90 -7.83 -6.61 6.59
C ILE A 90 -8.03 -5.58 7.70
N SER A 91 -7.28 -4.46 7.67
CA SER A 91 -7.41 -3.38 8.65
C SER A 91 -8.82 -2.77 8.63
N ILE A 92 -9.42 -2.52 7.45
CA ILE A 92 -10.81 -2.03 7.33
C ILE A 92 -11.80 -3.03 7.94
N ILE A 93 -11.65 -4.33 7.63
CA ILE A 93 -12.54 -5.38 8.15
C ILE A 93 -12.47 -5.43 9.69
N ILE A 94 -11.26 -5.41 10.26
CA ILE A 94 -11.07 -5.40 11.72
C ILE A 94 -11.72 -4.16 12.33
N SER A 95 -11.49 -3.00 11.71
CA SER A 95 -12.03 -1.72 12.16
C SER A 95 -13.57 -1.72 12.18
N VAL A 96 -14.19 -2.23 11.11
CA VAL A 96 -15.65 -2.39 11.02
C VAL A 96 -16.15 -3.39 12.07
N ALA A 97 -15.48 -4.53 12.25
CA ALA A 97 -15.86 -5.52 13.26
C ALA A 97 -15.79 -4.96 14.70
N ASN A 98 -14.75 -4.18 15.02
CA ASN A 98 -14.59 -3.56 16.34
C ASN A 98 -15.70 -2.53 16.65
N SER A 99 -16.21 -1.83 15.63
CA SER A 99 -17.35 -0.93 15.77
C SER A 99 -18.63 -1.65 16.21
N PHE A 100 -18.87 -2.89 15.72
CA PHE A 100 -20.02 -3.69 16.12
C PHE A 100 -19.88 -4.25 17.54
N ILE A 101 -18.68 -4.69 17.93
CA ILE A 101 -18.42 -5.21 19.28
C ILE A 101 -18.69 -4.15 20.35
N SER A 102 -18.47 -2.88 20.02
CA SER A 102 -18.68 -1.76 20.95
C SER A 102 -20.15 -1.54 21.37
N ILE A 103 -21.13 -2.18 20.70
CA ILE A 103 -22.56 -1.88 20.84
C ILE A 103 -23.28 -2.67 21.96
N ASP A 104 -22.75 -3.80 22.44
CA ASP A 104 -23.47 -4.61 23.45
C ASP A 104 -23.13 -4.28 24.91
N ASN A 105 -24.12 -3.78 25.65
CA ASN A 105 -24.01 -3.31 27.05
C ASN A 105 -24.04 -4.40 28.13
N ILE A 106 -23.95 -5.69 27.82
CA ILE A 106 -24.22 -6.74 28.82
C ILE A 106 -23.32 -7.96 28.56
N THR A 107 -22.12 -8.00 29.16
CA THR A 107 -21.39 -9.19 29.66
C THR A 107 -19.89 -8.90 29.85
N ASN A 108 -19.35 -9.27 31.03
CA ASN A 108 -17.93 -9.25 31.43
C ASN A 108 -17.03 -8.15 30.81
N ASN A 109 -17.13 -6.94 31.37
CA ASN A 109 -16.40 -5.74 30.96
C ASN A 109 -14.91 -5.99 30.65
N ASN A 110 -14.14 -6.63 31.54
CA ASN A 110 -12.69 -6.70 31.40
C ASN A 110 -12.22 -7.48 30.17
N LEU A 111 -12.89 -8.60 29.85
CA LEU A 111 -12.52 -9.46 28.72
C LEU A 111 -12.83 -8.78 27.39
N LYS A 112 -13.97 -8.08 27.32
CA LYS A 112 -14.38 -7.29 26.15
C LYS A 112 -13.42 -6.13 25.88
N TYR A 113 -13.03 -5.39 26.93
CA TYR A 113 -12.06 -4.30 26.80
C TYR A 113 -10.70 -4.80 26.30
N PHE A 114 -10.23 -5.93 26.82
CA PHE A 114 -8.98 -6.54 26.37
C PHE A 114 -9.02 -6.92 24.88
N PHE A 115 -10.08 -7.59 24.42
CA PHE A 115 -10.23 -7.97 23.01
C PHE A 115 -10.34 -6.75 22.08
N SER A 116 -11.09 -5.72 22.47
CA SER A 116 -11.23 -4.48 21.68
C SER A 116 -9.88 -3.75 21.53
N ASN A 117 -9.08 -3.71 22.60
CA ASN A 117 -7.75 -3.12 22.55
C ASN A 117 -6.81 -3.88 21.60
N ILE A 118 -6.83 -5.22 21.64
CA ILE A 118 -6.03 -6.05 20.71
C ILE A 118 -6.46 -5.79 19.26
N MET A 119 -7.77 -5.74 18.98
CA MET A 119 -8.27 -5.48 17.63
C MET A 119 -7.80 -4.12 17.12
N LEU A 120 -7.83 -3.08 17.97
CA LEU A 120 -7.37 -1.74 17.62
C LEU A 120 -5.85 -1.70 17.38
N VAL A 121 -5.04 -2.44 18.15
CA VAL A 121 -3.60 -2.60 17.89
C VAL A 121 -3.36 -3.26 16.52
N LEU A 122 -4.10 -4.33 16.21
CA LEU A 122 -3.99 -5.04 14.94
C LEU A 122 -4.42 -4.16 13.76
N GLU A 123 -5.52 -3.42 13.90
CA GLU A 123 -5.99 -2.46 12.91
C GLU A 123 -4.90 -1.45 12.54
N LEU A 124 -4.30 -0.81 13.56
CA LEU A 124 -3.22 0.16 13.37
C LEU A 124 -1.98 -0.47 12.77
N TYR A 125 -1.60 -1.67 13.22
CA TYR A 125 -0.49 -2.40 12.66
C TYR A 125 -0.67 -2.65 11.17
N PHE A 126 -1.81 -3.19 10.75
CA PHE A 126 -2.09 -3.47 9.35
C PHE A 126 -2.18 -2.19 8.51
N LEU A 127 -2.75 -1.11 9.06
CA LEU A 127 -2.75 0.21 8.41
C LEU A 127 -1.31 0.71 8.16
N LEU A 128 -0.43 0.66 9.16
CA LEU A 128 0.94 1.13 9.01
C LEU A 128 1.73 0.28 8.00
N VAL A 129 1.53 -1.05 8.00
CA VAL A 129 2.13 -1.92 6.98
C VAL A 129 1.60 -1.56 5.58
N ALA A 130 0.30 -1.27 5.44
CA ALA A 130 -0.27 -0.82 4.17
C ALA A 130 0.34 0.52 3.71
N ILE A 131 0.57 1.46 4.62
CA ILE A 131 1.25 2.74 4.32
C ILE A 131 2.69 2.51 3.84
N LEU A 132 3.44 1.61 4.50
CA LEU A 132 4.80 1.26 4.05
C LEU A 132 4.79 0.69 2.63
N GLN A 133 3.84 -0.21 2.33
CA GLN A 133 3.68 -0.78 1.00
C GLN A 133 3.24 0.26 -0.03
N PHE A 134 2.43 1.23 0.36
CA PHE A 134 2.07 2.35 -0.50
C PHE A 134 3.31 3.18 -0.89
N ILE A 135 4.21 3.48 0.05
CA ILE A 135 5.44 4.22 -0.25
C ILE A 135 6.31 3.44 -1.25
N ILE A 136 6.43 2.12 -1.07
CA ILE A 136 7.16 1.24 -2.00
C ILE A 136 6.50 1.26 -3.38
N SER A 137 5.17 1.08 -3.43
CA SER A 137 4.37 1.11 -4.66
C SER A 137 4.57 2.40 -5.45
N VAL A 138 4.60 3.56 -4.79
CA VAL A 138 4.81 4.85 -5.48
C VAL A 138 6.16 4.88 -6.20
N ASN A 139 7.20 4.37 -5.54
CA ASN A 139 8.54 4.30 -6.14
C ASN A 139 8.57 3.31 -7.32
N ASP A 140 7.92 2.17 -7.18
CA ASP A 140 7.87 1.13 -8.21
C ASP A 140 7.09 1.60 -9.43
N THR A 141 5.89 2.17 -9.25
CA THR A 141 5.11 2.76 -10.34
C THR A 141 5.91 3.85 -11.06
N ARG A 142 6.64 4.71 -10.32
CA ARG A 142 7.54 5.71 -10.93
C ARG A 142 8.64 5.05 -11.76
N PHE A 143 9.26 4.00 -11.27
CA PHE A 143 10.29 3.23 -11.99
C PHE A 143 9.74 2.63 -13.29
N ILE A 144 8.56 2.02 -13.24
CA ILE A 144 7.87 1.43 -14.39
C ILE A 144 7.55 2.50 -15.43
N ILE A 145 6.93 3.63 -15.03
CA ILE A 145 6.62 4.75 -15.93
C ILE A 145 7.89 5.30 -16.59
N LYS A 146 8.97 5.47 -15.83
CA LYS A 146 10.26 5.94 -16.38
C LYS A 146 10.80 4.97 -17.43
N THR A 147 10.75 3.67 -17.16
CA THR A 147 11.22 2.63 -18.06
C THR A 147 10.42 2.62 -19.37
N VAL A 148 9.09 2.68 -19.29
CA VAL A 148 8.23 2.75 -20.47
C VAL A 148 8.47 4.03 -21.27
N ARG A 149 8.58 5.20 -20.62
CA ARG A 149 8.88 6.48 -21.29
C ARG A 149 10.22 6.44 -22.03
N LEU A 150 11.23 5.78 -21.48
CA LEU A 150 12.51 5.58 -22.14
C LEU A 150 12.39 4.66 -23.36
N ASN A 151 11.56 3.62 -23.30
CA ASN A 151 11.29 2.75 -24.46
C ASN A 151 10.65 3.53 -25.61
N LEU A 152 9.62 4.31 -25.28
CA LEU A 152 8.88 5.12 -26.25
C LEU A 152 9.81 6.13 -26.93
N LYS A 153 10.66 6.83 -26.17
CA LYS A 153 11.65 7.77 -26.75
C LYS A 153 12.65 7.13 -27.71
N LYS A 154 12.94 5.83 -27.58
CA LYS A 154 13.80 5.11 -28.53
C LYS A 154 13.08 4.75 -29.84
N HIS A 155 11.75 4.57 -29.79
CA HIS A 155 10.94 4.16 -30.95
C HIS A 155 10.32 5.34 -31.71
N PHE A 156 10.14 6.50 -31.06
CA PHE A 156 9.71 7.71 -31.76
C PHE A 156 10.90 8.37 -32.48
N PRO A 157 10.73 8.81 -33.75
CA PRO A 157 11.78 9.52 -34.48
C PRO A 157 12.20 10.78 -33.70
N SER A 158 13.48 11.14 -33.77
CA SER A 158 13.99 12.38 -33.17
C SER A 158 13.15 13.58 -33.63
N LYS A 159 13.02 14.63 -32.80
CA LYS A 159 12.30 15.88 -33.17
C LYS A 159 12.76 16.43 -34.53
N GLU A 160 14.01 16.15 -34.90
CA GLU A 160 14.61 16.52 -36.19
C GLU A 160 13.92 15.83 -37.39
N ASN A 161 13.56 14.56 -37.25
CA ASN A 161 12.85 13.82 -38.31
C ASN A 161 11.38 14.28 -38.42
N ILE A 162 10.73 14.64 -37.31
CA ILE A 162 9.37 15.18 -37.32
C ILE A 162 9.34 16.55 -38.02
N ASN A 163 10.29 17.44 -37.72
CA ASN A 163 10.41 18.73 -38.40
C ASN A 163 10.71 18.57 -39.90
N LYS A 164 11.63 17.66 -40.28
CA LYS A 164 11.89 17.33 -41.70
C LYS A 164 10.67 16.75 -42.43
N THR A 165 9.75 16.11 -41.71
CA THR A 165 8.53 15.55 -42.30
C THR A 165 7.45 16.63 -42.40
N LEU A 166 7.33 17.52 -41.41
CA LEU A 166 6.46 18.69 -41.45
C LEU A 166 6.87 19.69 -42.55
N ASP A 167 8.17 19.88 -42.77
CA ASP A 167 8.69 20.72 -43.86
C ASP A 167 8.47 20.10 -45.25
N LYS A 168 8.18 18.80 -45.34
CA LYS A 168 7.79 18.13 -46.60
C LYS A 168 6.29 18.15 -46.87
N ILE A 169 5.48 18.49 -45.86
CA ILE A 169 4.01 18.54 -45.95
C ILE A 169 3.52 19.99 -46.09
N LYS A 170 4.36 20.98 -45.76
CA LYS A 170 4.16 22.39 -46.11
C LYS A 170 4.68 22.69 -47.51
#